data_AF-A0A833ZU84-F1
#
_entry.id   AF-A0A833ZU84-F1
#
_cell.length_a   1.000
_cell.length_b   1.000
_cell.length_c   1.000
_cell.angle_alpha   90.00
_cell.angle_beta   90.00
_cell.angle_gamma   90.00
#
_symmetry.space_group_name_H-M   'P 1'
#
loop_
_entity.id
_entity.type
_entity.pdbx_description
1 polymer ?
#
loop_
_entity_poly.entity_id
_entity_poly.type
_entity_poly.pdbx_seq_one_letter_code
_entity_poly.pdbx_strand_id
1 'polypeptide(L)'
;MELLSALSLGELALSFSRVPLFPVFDLSYFIVSILYLKYEPGAVELSRRHPTASWLCAMLHCFGSYILADLLLGEPLIDYFSNNSSVLLASAVWYLIFFCPMDLFYKCVCFLPVKLIFVAMKEVVRVRKIAVGIHHAHHHYHHGWFVMIATGWVKGSGVALMSNFEQLLRGVWKPETNEILHMSL
;
A
#
# COMPACT_ATOMS: atom_id res chain seq x y z
N MET A 1 11.06 -13.95 -37.92
CA MET A 1 9.79 -13.62 -37.25
C MET A 1 9.92 -13.48 -35.73
N GLU A 2 10.99 -13.99 -35.08
CA GLU A 2 11.16 -13.85 -33.62
C GLU A 2 11.88 -12.56 -33.17
N LEU A 3 12.66 -11.90 -34.03
CA LEU A 3 13.36 -10.66 -33.65
C LEU A 3 12.42 -9.45 -33.49
N LEU A 4 11.39 -9.34 -34.32
CA LEU A 4 10.40 -8.25 -34.29
C LEU A 4 9.41 -8.39 -33.12
N SER A 5 9.13 -9.61 -32.66
CA SER A 5 8.32 -9.85 -31.45
C SER A 5 9.11 -9.65 -30.16
N ALA A 6 10.41 -9.92 -30.16
CA ALA A 6 11.28 -9.63 -29.02
C ALA A 6 11.53 -8.12 -28.83
N LEU A 7 11.68 -7.38 -29.94
CA LEU A 7 11.77 -5.92 -29.92
C LEU A 7 10.48 -5.28 -29.35
N SER A 8 9.30 -5.76 -29.75
CA SER A 8 8.03 -5.21 -29.24
C SER A 8 7.76 -5.55 -27.77
N LEU A 9 8.08 -6.77 -27.31
CA LEU A 9 7.83 -7.16 -25.92
C LEU A 9 8.78 -6.46 -24.94
N GLY A 10 10.08 -6.36 -25.28
CA GLY A 10 11.08 -5.69 -24.46
C GLY A 10 10.81 -4.19 -24.34
N GLU A 11 10.48 -3.53 -25.45
CA GLU A 11 10.12 -2.10 -25.46
C GLU A 11 8.80 -1.82 -24.74
N LEU A 12 7.81 -2.70 -24.87
CA LEU A 12 6.56 -2.62 -24.13
C LEU A 12 6.80 -2.77 -22.61
N ALA A 13 7.60 -3.76 -22.20
CA ALA A 13 7.94 -3.98 -20.80
C ALA A 13 8.73 -2.79 -20.22
N LEU A 14 9.68 -2.25 -20.98
CA LEU A 14 10.43 -1.06 -20.59
C LEU A 14 9.50 0.15 -20.44
N SER A 15 8.60 0.37 -21.40
CA SER A 15 7.62 1.45 -21.35
C SER A 15 6.70 1.30 -20.13
N PHE A 16 6.21 0.09 -19.88
CA PHE A 16 5.38 -0.23 -18.73
C PHE A 16 6.08 0.03 -17.40
N SER A 17 7.37 -0.37 -17.28
CA SER A 17 8.16 -0.15 -16.07
C SER A 17 8.38 1.34 -15.74
N ARG A 18 8.31 2.21 -16.75
CA ARG A 18 8.55 3.65 -16.65
C ARG A 18 7.29 4.49 -16.49
N VAL A 19 6.09 3.89 -16.56
CA VAL A 19 4.82 4.59 -16.35
C VAL A 19 4.85 5.33 -15.00
N PRO A 20 4.54 6.63 -14.90
CA PRO A 20 4.54 7.34 -13.63
C PRO A 20 3.46 6.78 -12.68
N LEU A 21 3.80 6.52 -11.40
CA LEU A 21 2.79 6.08 -10.42
C LEU A 21 1.89 7.23 -9.97
N PHE A 22 2.50 8.34 -9.61
CA PHE A 22 1.77 9.49 -9.10
C PHE A 22 1.14 10.29 -10.27
N PRO A 23 -0.11 10.77 -10.14
CA PRO A 23 -1.04 10.52 -9.04
C PRO A 23 -1.95 9.30 -9.24
N VAL A 24 -2.06 8.78 -10.46
CA VAL A 24 -3.17 7.91 -10.87
C VAL A 24 -3.09 6.50 -10.27
N PHE A 25 -1.90 5.88 -10.28
CA PHE A 25 -1.71 4.56 -9.66
C PHE A 25 -1.70 4.66 -8.14
N ASP A 26 -1.08 5.70 -7.57
CA ASP A 26 -1.09 5.91 -6.12
C ASP A 26 -2.51 6.14 -5.58
N LEU A 27 -3.34 6.89 -6.32
CA LEU A 27 -4.76 7.05 -6.02
C LEU A 27 -5.46 5.68 -5.94
N SER A 28 -5.25 4.81 -6.93
CA SER A 28 -5.84 3.46 -6.94
C SER A 28 -5.37 2.61 -5.75
N TYR A 29 -4.09 2.70 -5.41
CA TYR A 29 -3.51 2.00 -4.27
C TYR A 29 -4.16 2.46 -2.96
N PHE A 30 -4.30 3.78 -2.76
CA PHE A 30 -4.96 4.34 -1.58
C PHE A 30 -6.43 3.97 -1.50
N ILE A 31 -7.18 4.05 -2.61
CA ILE A 31 -8.60 3.67 -2.65
C ILE A 31 -8.76 2.24 -2.18
N VAL A 32 -8.04 1.29 -2.80
CA VAL A 32 -8.20 -0.13 -2.47
C VAL A 32 -7.74 -0.43 -1.05
N SER A 33 -6.61 0.13 -0.61
CA SER A 33 -6.10 -0.11 0.75
C SER A 33 -7.02 0.44 1.84
N ILE A 34 -7.63 1.61 1.64
CA ILE A 34 -8.58 2.20 2.57
C ILE A 34 -9.96 1.52 2.48
N LEU A 35 -10.37 1.00 1.31
CA LEU A 35 -11.56 0.16 1.21
C LEU A 35 -11.42 -1.10 2.07
N TYR A 36 -10.25 -1.75 2.05
CA TYR A 36 -9.97 -2.89 2.95
C TYR A 36 -10.10 -2.49 4.41
N LEU A 37 -9.55 -1.33 4.81
CA LEU A 37 -9.76 -0.79 6.16
C LEU A 37 -11.24 -0.55 6.48
N LYS A 38 -12.06 -0.04 5.55
CA LYS A 38 -13.49 0.17 5.81
C LYS A 38 -14.25 -1.15 6.01
N TYR A 39 -13.78 -2.26 5.44
CA TYR A 39 -14.37 -3.59 5.64
C TYR A 39 -14.04 -4.21 7.00
N GLU A 40 -13.03 -3.70 7.68
CA GLU A 40 -12.62 -4.20 8.98
C GLU A 40 -13.70 -3.95 10.06
N PRO A 41 -13.93 -4.90 10.98
CA PRO A 41 -14.91 -4.75 12.05
C PRO A 41 -14.63 -3.51 12.91
N GLY A 42 -15.66 -2.68 13.11
CA GLY A 42 -15.58 -1.47 13.93
C GLY A 42 -14.92 -0.26 13.25
N ALA A 43 -14.40 -0.38 12.02
CA ALA A 43 -13.68 0.72 11.36
C ALA A 43 -14.56 1.96 11.11
N VAL A 44 -15.84 1.77 10.75
CA VAL A 44 -16.81 2.86 10.55
C VAL A 44 -17.21 3.53 11.87
N GLU A 45 -17.29 2.77 12.96
CA GLU A 45 -17.56 3.33 14.28
C GLU A 45 -16.35 4.13 14.79
N LEU A 46 -15.14 3.58 14.60
CA LEU A 46 -13.88 4.24 14.92
C LEU A 46 -13.76 5.58 14.18
N SER A 47 -14.09 5.63 12.88
CA SER A 47 -14.00 6.87 12.10
C SER A 47 -14.91 7.99 12.64
N ARG A 48 -16.05 7.64 13.24
CA ARG A 48 -17.01 8.60 13.80
C ARG A 48 -16.68 9.03 15.22
N ARG A 49 -16.18 8.11 16.06
CA ARG A 49 -15.85 8.40 17.47
C ARG A 49 -14.43 8.94 17.65
N HIS A 50 -13.48 8.42 16.89
CA HIS A 50 -12.05 8.73 16.98
C HIS A 50 -11.45 8.93 15.57
N PRO A 51 -11.79 10.04 14.88
CA PRO A 51 -11.40 10.27 13.50
C PRO A 51 -9.88 10.31 13.30
N THR A 52 -9.12 10.79 14.29
CA THR A 52 -7.65 10.81 14.25
C THR A 52 -7.05 9.41 14.26
N ALA A 53 -7.59 8.50 15.07
CA ALA A 53 -7.16 7.10 15.11
C ALA A 53 -7.50 6.38 13.79
N SER A 54 -8.71 6.62 13.24
CA SER A 54 -9.10 6.09 11.93
C SER A 54 -8.22 6.61 10.79
N TRP A 55 -7.89 7.89 10.79
CA TRP A 55 -6.96 8.47 9.82
C TRP A 55 -5.58 7.83 9.93
N LEU A 56 -5.06 7.63 11.15
CA LEU A 56 -3.76 6.99 11.35
C LEU A 56 -3.78 5.54 10.86
N CYS A 57 -4.86 4.78 11.09
CA CYS A 57 -5.03 3.43 10.52
C CYS A 57 -5.00 3.48 8.98
N ALA A 58 -5.66 4.45 8.37
CA ALA A 58 -5.63 4.64 6.92
C ALA A 58 -4.21 4.95 6.42
N MET A 59 -3.43 5.77 7.14
CA MET A 59 -2.03 6.04 6.80
C MET A 59 -1.17 4.78 6.92
N LEU A 60 -1.39 3.92 7.91
CA LEU A 60 -0.70 2.62 8.01
C LEU A 60 -1.05 1.71 6.82
N HIS A 61 -2.31 1.66 6.39
CA HIS A 61 -2.71 0.92 5.19
C HIS A 61 -2.08 1.46 3.89
N CYS A 62 -1.85 2.77 3.79
CA CYS A 62 -1.29 3.41 2.60
C CYS A 62 0.25 3.39 2.58
N PHE A 63 0.89 3.56 3.74
CA PHE A 63 2.32 3.81 3.86
C PHE A 63 3.07 2.78 4.70
N GLY A 64 2.40 1.75 5.23
CA GLY A 64 3.03 0.69 6.04
C GLY A 64 4.20 0.00 5.35
N SER A 65 4.18 -0.08 4.00
CA SER A 65 5.32 -0.55 3.20
C SER A 65 6.58 0.29 3.39
N TYR A 66 6.44 1.62 3.48
CA TYR A 66 7.57 2.53 3.68
C TYR A 66 8.05 2.44 5.13
N ILE A 67 7.13 2.58 6.09
CA ILE A 67 7.42 2.51 7.53
C ILE A 67 8.21 1.23 7.89
N LEU A 68 7.77 0.06 7.40
CA LEU A 68 8.46 -1.21 7.68
C LEU A 68 9.84 -1.29 7.03
N ALA A 69 9.97 -0.81 5.80
CA ALA A 69 11.27 -0.84 5.12
C ALA A 69 12.28 0.08 5.82
N ASP A 70 11.83 1.27 6.21
CA ASP A 70 12.66 2.27 6.87
C ASP A 70 13.05 1.75 8.27
N LEU A 71 12.13 1.09 8.98
CA LEU A 71 12.42 0.36 10.23
C LEU A 71 13.52 -0.70 10.06
N LEU A 72 13.43 -1.52 9.01
CA LEU A 72 14.42 -2.57 8.75
C LEU A 72 15.80 -2.01 8.36
N LEU A 73 15.83 -0.85 7.71
CA LEU A 73 17.07 -0.21 7.27
C LEU A 73 17.66 0.77 8.28
N GLY A 74 16.96 1.04 9.38
CA GLY A 74 17.38 2.01 10.40
C GLY A 74 17.20 3.47 9.97
N GLU A 75 16.30 3.72 9.02
CA GLU A 75 15.94 5.05 8.51
C GLU A 75 14.76 5.63 9.32
N PRO A 76 14.50 6.96 9.27
CA PRO A 76 13.39 7.57 9.99
C PRO A 76 12.04 7.01 9.54
N LEU A 77 11.25 6.44 10.47
CA LEU A 77 9.98 5.75 10.16
C LEU A 77 8.92 6.61 9.48
N ILE A 78 9.02 7.93 9.63
CA ILE A 78 8.09 8.91 9.07
C ILE A 78 8.67 9.66 7.87
N ASP A 79 9.80 9.21 7.31
CA ASP A 79 10.48 9.90 6.21
C ASP A 79 9.54 10.12 5.01
N TYR A 80 8.77 9.10 4.65
CA TYR A 80 7.80 9.20 3.54
C TYR A 80 6.66 10.21 3.80
N PHE A 81 6.38 10.58 5.06
CA PHE A 81 5.39 11.62 5.38
C PHE A 81 5.86 13.02 4.99
N SER A 82 7.14 13.21 4.66
CA SER A 82 7.64 14.45 4.03
C SER A 82 7.00 14.71 2.65
N ASN A 83 6.48 13.67 1.99
CA ASN A 83 5.76 13.80 0.71
C ASN A 83 4.32 14.29 0.94
N ASN A 84 4.19 15.60 1.13
CA ASN A 84 2.91 16.27 1.39
C ASN A 84 1.83 15.93 0.36
N SER A 85 2.16 15.86 -0.93
CA SER A 85 1.19 15.55 -1.99
C SER A 85 0.59 14.15 -1.84
N SER A 86 1.41 13.15 -1.49
CA SER A 86 0.95 11.78 -1.30
C SER A 86 0.11 11.65 -0.02
N VAL A 87 0.54 12.30 1.07
CA VAL A 87 -0.19 12.31 2.34
C VAL A 87 -1.55 13.01 2.18
N LEU A 88 -1.60 14.15 1.49
CA LEU A 88 -2.85 14.85 1.19
C LEU A 88 -3.78 14.01 0.32
N LEU A 89 -3.25 13.34 -0.71
CA LEU A 89 -4.03 12.45 -1.58
C LEU A 89 -4.64 11.28 -0.79
N ALA A 90 -3.84 10.58 0.01
CA ALA A 90 -4.32 9.49 0.86
C ALA A 90 -5.36 9.98 1.88
N SER A 91 -5.15 11.16 2.47
CA SER A 91 -6.09 11.78 3.42
C SER A 91 -7.42 12.15 2.75
N ALA A 92 -7.37 12.68 1.53
CA ALA A 92 -8.57 13.00 0.74
C ALA A 92 -9.35 11.72 0.40
N VAL A 93 -8.67 10.64 0.00
CA VAL A 93 -9.30 9.34 -0.25
C VAL A 93 -9.95 8.78 1.01
N TRP A 94 -9.26 8.84 2.16
CA TRP A 94 -9.82 8.44 3.45
C TRP A 94 -11.09 9.22 3.77
N TYR A 95 -11.04 10.54 3.63
CA TYR A 95 -12.18 11.41 3.89
C TYR A 95 -13.38 11.06 3.00
N LEU A 96 -13.14 10.88 1.69
CA LEU A 96 -14.19 10.54 0.74
C LEU A 96 -14.77 9.13 0.96
N ILE A 97 -13.96 8.16 1.37
CA ILE A 97 -14.45 6.80 1.65
C ILE A 97 -15.32 6.75 2.91
N PHE A 98 -14.98 7.50 3.96
CA PHE A 98 -15.68 7.43 5.24
C PHE A 98 -16.80 8.47 5.44
N PHE A 99 -16.70 9.65 4.81
CA PHE A 99 -17.56 10.80 5.12
C PHE A 99 -18.28 11.40 3.89
N CYS A 100 -18.10 10.84 2.69
CA CYS A 100 -18.82 11.33 1.51
C CYS A 100 -20.35 11.19 1.69
N PRO A 101 -21.14 12.24 1.41
CA PRO A 101 -22.60 12.19 1.56
C PRO A 101 -23.18 11.05 0.73
N MET A 102 -24.20 10.37 1.29
CA MET A 102 -24.86 9.21 0.68
C MET A 102 -23.93 8.02 0.38
N ASP A 103 -22.71 8.00 0.93
CA ASP A 103 -21.65 7.04 0.59
C ASP A 103 -21.40 6.96 -0.93
N LEU A 104 -21.58 8.07 -1.66
CA LEU A 104 -21.53 8.08 -3.12
C LEU A 104 -20.16 7.63 -3.65
N PHE A 105 -19.07 8.19 -3.09
CA PHE A 105 -17.71 7.81 -3.48
C PHE A 105 -17.46 6.32 -3.26
N TYR A 106 -17.80 5.80 -2.08
CA TYR A 106 -17.69 4.39 -1.74
C TYR A 106 -18.47 3.50 -2.72
N LYS A 107 -19.71 3.86 -3.07
CA LYS A 107 -20.53 3.12 -4.04
C LYS A 107 -19.90 3.10 -5.43
N CYS A 108 -19.37 4.22 -5.90
CA CYS A 108 -18.70 4.31 -7.20
C CYS A 108 -17.46 3.41 -7.27
N VAL A 109 -16.59 3.45 -6.25
CA VAL A 109 -15.36 2.65 -6.25
C VAL A 109 -15.59 1.16 -5.93
N CYS A 110 -16.73 0.82 -5.32
CA CYS A 110 -17.15 -0.57 -5.09
C CYS A 110 -17.89 -1.19 -6.27
N PHE A 111 -18.27 -0.42 -7.29
CA PHE A 111 -18.85 -0.97 -8.51
C PHE A 111 -17.83 -1.92 -9.16
N LEU A 112 -18.21 -3.18 -9.37
CA LEU A 112 -17.27 -4.28 -9.64
C LEU A 112 -16.29 -3.99 -10.80
N PRO A 113 -16.71 -3.51 -11.99
CA PRO A 113 -15.77 -3.18 -13.06
C PRO A 113 -14.73 -2.13 -12.66
N VAL A 114 -15.16 -1.10 -11.92
CA VAL A 114 -14.28 -0.03 -11.42
C VAL A 114 -13.33 -0.56 -10.35
N LYS A 115 -13.84 -1.37 -9.42
CA LYS A 115 -13.04 -2.02 -8.37
C LYS A 115 -11.93 -2.88 -8.97
N LEU A 116 -12.22 -3.67 -10.00
CA LEU A 116 -11.23 -4.52 -10.66
C LEU A 116 -10.10 -3.72 -11.32
N ILE A 117 -10.41 -2.59 -11.94
CA ILE A 117 -9.39 -1.68 -12.50
C ILE A 117 -8.47 -1.16 -11.39
N PHE A 118 -9.03 -0.69 -10.27
CA PHE A 118 -8.20 -0.19 -9.17
C PHE A 118 -7.36 -1.30 -8.51
N VAL A 119 -7.90 -2.51 -8.39
CA VAL A 119 -7.12 -3.66 -7.89
C VAL A 119 -5.96 -3.98 -8.83
N ALA A 120 -6.18 -4.02 -10.15
CA ALA A 120 -5.11 -4.24 -11.11
C ALA A 120 -4.01 -3.17 -11.02
N MET A 121 -4.40 -1.89 -10.92
CA MET A 121 -3.45 -0.78 -10.77
C MET A 121 -2.69 -0.83 -9.43
N LYS A 122 -3.36 -1.22 -8.33
CA LYS A 122 -2.71 -1.45 -7.04
C LYS A 122 -1.59 -2.48 -7.14
N GLU A 123 -1.79 -3.57 -7.88
CA GLU A 123 -0.76 -4.60 -8.04
C GLU A 123 0.45 -4.12 -8.84
N VAL A 124 0.25 -3.21 -9.82
CA VAL A 124 1.37 -2.54 -10.50
C VAL A 124 2.22 -1.72 -9.52
N VAL A 125 1.57 -0.97 -8.62
CA VAL A 125 2.26 -0.23 -7.55
C VAL A 125 3.00 -1.19 -6.62
N ARG A 126 2.38 -2.30 -6.23
CA ARG A 126 2.98 -3.32 -5.35
C ARG A 126 4.29 -3.85 -5.93
N VAL A 127 4.29 -4.27 -7.19
CA VAL A 127 5.49 -4.81 -7.86
C VAL A 127 6.59 -3.76 -7.94
N ARG A 128 6.26 -2.49 -8.24
CA ARG A 128 7.26 -1.41 -8.26
C ARG A 128 7.83 -1.12 -6.88
N LYS A 129 7.02 -1.14 -5.82
CA LYS A 129 7.49 -0.98 -4.44
C LYS A 129 8.48 -2.09 -4.05
N ILE A 130 8.21 -3.34 -4.42
CA ILE A 130 9.12 -4.47 -4.19
C ILE A 130 10.46 -4.23 -4.89
N ALA A 131 10.44 -3.92 -6.19
CA ALA A 131 11.65 -3.69 -6.97
C ALA A 131 12.48 -2.51 -6.44
N VAL A 132 11.84 -1.39 -6.10
CA VAL A 132 12.50 -0.23 -5.49
C VAL A 132 13.07 -0.58 -4.12
N GLY A 133 12.36 -1.36 -3.31
CA GLY A 133 12.85 -1.84 -2.01
C GLY A 133 14.11 -2.68 -2.10
N ILE A 134 14.13 -3.63 -3.03
CA ILE A 134 15.31 -4.47 -3.31
C ILE A 134 16.48 -3.60 -3.78
N HIS A 135 16.23 -2.66 -4.69
CA HIS A 135 17.27 -1.77 -5.20
C HIS A 135 17.83 -0.84 -4.12
N HIS A 136 16.97 -0.29 -3.26
CA HIS A 136 17.36 0.53 -2.12
C HIS A 136 18.23 -0.24 -1.12
N ALA A 137 17.81 -1.46 -0.75
CA ALA A 137 18.61 -2.34 0.11
C ALA A 137 19.95 -2.74 -0.54
N HIS A 138 19.97 -3.00 -1.85
CA HIS A 138 21.19 -3.32 -2.58
C HIS A 138 22.18 -2.14 -2.64
N HIS A 139 21.67 -0.92 -2.70
CA HIS A 139 22.51 0.28 -2.66
C HIS A 139 23.26 0.40 -1.32
N HIS A 140 22.60 0.08 -0.19
CA HIS A 140 23.24 0.09 1.13
C HIS A 140 24.08 -1.16 1.40
N TYR A 141 23.65 -2.32 0.89
CA TYR A 141 24.27 -3.61 1.14
C TYR A 141 24.41 -4.43 -0.15
N HIS A 142 25.45 -4.18 -0.95
CA HIS A 142 25.67 -4.82 -2.25
C HIS A 142 25.65 -6.36 -2.25
N HIS A 143 26.03 -7.00 -1.14
CA HIS A 143 26.02 -8.47 -0.98
C HIS A 143 25.04 -8.94 0.10
N GLY A 144 24.19 -8.05 0.61
CA GLY A 144 23.21 -8.35 1.64
C GLY A 144 21.94 -8.99 1.09
N TRP A 145 22.03 -10.18 0.49
CA TRP A 145 20.90 -10.85 -0.16
C TRP A 145 19.67 -10.99 0.76
N PHE A 146 19.88 -11.34 2.04
CA PHE A 146 18.81 -11.43 3.02
C PHE A 146 18.15 -10.07 3.30
N VAL A 147 18.93 -8.99 3.35
CA VAL A 147 18.40 -7.62 3.54
C VAL A 147 17.57 -7.22 2.33
N MET A 148 18.06 -7.49 1.11
CA MET A 148 17.31 -7.24 -0.12
C MET A 148 15.96 -7.97 -0.15
N ILE A 149 15.95 -9.26 0.19
CA ILE A 149 14.72 -10.07 0.26
C ILE A 149 13.78 -9.50 1.32
N ALA A 150 14.28 -9.21 2.53
CA ALA A 150 13.46 -8.68 3.62
C ALA A 150 12.85 -7.32 3.27
N THR A 151 13.64 -6.37 2.76
CA THR A 151 13.16 -5.04 2.36
C THR A 151 12.16 -5.12 1.20
N GLY A 152 12.43 -5.96 0.19
CA GLY A 152 11.49 -6.22 -0.90
C GLY A 152 10.18 -6.79 -0.41
N TRP A 153 10.23 -7.78 0.49
CA TRP A 153 9.06 -8.42 1.07
C TRP A 153 8.19 -7.44 1.84
N VAL A 154 8.76 -6.65 2.77
CA VAL A 154 7.98 -5.67 3.54
C VAL A 154 7.39 -4.56 2.66
N LYS A 155 8.10 -4.13 1.61
CA LYS A 155 7.57 -3.14 0.66
C LYS A 155 6.37 -3.69 -0.13
N GLY A 156 6.34 -4.99 -0.40
CA GLY A 156 5.25 -5.68 -1.10
C GLY A 156 4.05 -5.99 -0.21
N SER A 157 4.28 -6.57 0.97
CA SER A 157 3.21 -6.96 1.90
C SER A 157 2.60 -5.77 2.64
N GLY A 158 3.39 -4.72 2.90
CA GLY A 158 2.91 -3.50 3.55
C GLY A 158 2.30 -3.75 4.92
N VAL A 159 1.11 -3.19 5.15
CA VAL A 159 0.43 -3.21 6.46
C VAL A 159 0.14 -4.63 6.97
N ALA A 160 0.05 -5.63 6.10
CA ALA A 160 -0.26 -7.01 6.49
C ALA A 160 0.73 -7.54 7.56
N LEU A 161 2.03 -7.30 7.37
CA LEU A 161 3.07 -7.73 8.32
C LEU A 161 3.03 -6.98 9.67
N MET A 162 2.34 -5.85 9.74
CA MET A 162 2.09 -5.09 10.98
C MET A 162 0.61 -5.12 11.40
N SER A 163 -0.17 -6.07 10.89
CA SER A 163 -1.62 -6.14 11.14
C SER A 163 -1.95 -6.23 12.62
N ASN A 164 -1.17 -6.94 13.44
CA ASN A 164 -1.37 -6.99 14.89
C ASN A 164 -1.24 -5.61 15.56
N PHE A 165 -0.32 -4.75 15.08
CA PHE A 165 -0.16 -3.38 15.58
C PHE A 165 -1.25 -2.44 15.06
N GLU A 166 -1.67 -2.61 13.80
CA GLU A 166 -2.82 -1.89 13.23
C GLU A 166 -4.10 -2.20 14.02
N GLN A 167 -4.35 -3.48 14.32
CA GLN A 167 -5.46 -3.91 15.15
C GLN A 167 -5.38 -3.31 16.55
N LEU A 168 -4.19 -3.30 17.17
CA LEU A 168 -3.98 -2.69 18.47
C LEU A 168 -4.34 -1.20 18.48
N LEU A 169 -4.00 -0.47 17.41
CA LEU A 169 -4.38 0.94 17.24
C LEU A 169 -5.90 1.13 17.18
N ARG A 170 -6.63 0.13 16.67
CA ARG A 170 -8.11 0.10 16.66
C ARG A 170 -8.72 -0.39 17.98
N GLY A 171 -7.91 -0.79 18.96
CA GLY A 171 -8.37 -1.39 20.21
C GLY A 171 -8.73 -2.87 20.12
N VAL A 172 -8.25 -3.58 19.09
CA VAL A 172 -8.43 -5.01 18.90
C VAL A 172 -7.09 -5.71 19.16
N TRP A 173 -7.11 -6.78 19.95
CA TRP A 173 -5.91 -7.59 20.21
C TRP A 173 -6.20 -9.06 19.93
N LYS A 174 -5.51 -9.63 18.94
CA LYS A 174 -5.62 -11.03 18.51
C LYS A 174 -4.22 -11.63 18.35
N PRO A 175 -3.55 -12.00 19.45
CA PRO A 175 -2.18 -12.52 19.41
C PRO A 175 -2.08 -13.95 18.84
N GLU A 176 -3.20 -14.66 18.75
CA GLU A 176 -3.28 -16.05 18.29
C GLU A 176 -2.91 -16.26 16.81
N THR A 177 -2.92 -15.21 16.00
CA THR A 177 -2.56 -15.25 14.57
C THR A 177 -1.76 -14.02 14.17
N ASN A 178 -0.88 -14.18 13.18
CA ASN A 178 -0.18 -13.10 12.51
C ASN A 178 0.22 -13.55 11.09
N GLU A 179 0.53 -12.59 10.21
CA GLU A 179 0.89 -12.88 8.80
C GLU A 179 2.16 -13.72 8.64
N ILE A 180 3.05 -13.77 9.64
CA ILE A 180 4.25 -14.61 9.56
C ILE A 180 3.88 -16.07 9.85
N LEU A 181 2.93 -16.32 10.75
CA LEU A 181 2.44 -17.64 11.10
C LEU A 181 1.48 -18.19 10.02
N HIS A 182 0.63 -17.33 9.46
CA HIS A 182 -0.34 -17.68 8.42
C HIS A 182 -0.34 -16.62 7.31
N MET A 183 0.44 -16.85 6.26
CA MET A 183 0.61 -15.89 5.16
C MET A 183 -0.62 -15.82 4.25
N SER A 184 -1.07 -14.61 3.98
CA SER A 184 -2.07 -14.29 2.95
C SER A 184 -1.47 -14.20 1.53
N LEU A 185 -2.32 -14.36 0.50
CA LEU A 185 -1.96 -14.20 -0.92
C LEU A 185 -2.10 -12.73 -1.39
#